data_AF-A0A2H1JVU5-F1
#
_entry.id   AF-A0A2H1JVU5-F1
#
_cell.length_a   1.000
_cell.length_b   1.000
_cell.length_c   1.000
_cell.angle_alpha   90.00
_cell.angle_beta   90.00
_cell.angle_gamma   90.00
#
_symmetry.space_group_name_H-M   'P 1'
#
loop_
_entity.id
_entity.type
_entity.pdbx_description
1 polymer ?
#
loop_
_entity_poly.entity_id
_entity_poly.type
_entity_poly.pdbx_seq_one_letter_code
_entity_poly.pdbx_strand_id
1 'polypeptide(L)'
;MVAHLSAAANTGRWAWIRSIVAAGFNPAEHNARLLSRYQGRTPEETLANFRDSTTITIAPTKDYPACLGEVIVHGQDIAEPRGLALVPERAALLEVARYFAQKDFAVNSRTLVNGLLLEAEAAEELRHCMS
;
A
#
# COMPACT_ATOMS: atom_id res chain seq x y z
N MET A 1 -6.63 -6.90 3.78
CA MET A 1 -6.41 -5.61 3.11
C MET A 1 -7.07 -4.44 3.82
N VAL A 2 -8.40 -4.37 3.97
CA VAL A 2 -9.07 -3.20 4.62
C VAL A 2 -8.52 -2.90 6.03
N ALA A 3 -8.45 -3.89 6.93
CA ALA A 3 -7.88 -3.70 8.27
C ALA A 3 -6.39 -3.33 8.25
N HIS A 4 -5.64 -3.78 7.22
CA HIS A 4 -4.23 -3.45 7.04
C HIS A 4 -4.06 -1.96 6.70
N LEU A 5 -4.89 -1.42 5.80
CA LEU A 5 -4.88 0.01 5.49
C LEU A 5 -5.21 0.88 6.70
N SER A 6 -6.17 0.47 7.54
CA SER A 6 -6.44 1.14 8.82
C SER A 6 -5.22 1.09 9.74
N ALA A 7 -4.58 -0.07 9.87
CA ALA A 7 -3.38 -0.22 10.68
C ALA A 7 -2.23 0.66 10.17
N ALA A 8 -2.01 0.72 8.85
CA ALA A 8 -0.99 1.56 8.23
C ALA A 8 -1.25 3.05 8.51
N ALA A 9 -2.49 3.51 8.36
CA ALA A 9 -2.87 4.90 8.62
C ALA A 9 -2.68 5.32 10.08
N ASN A 10 -2.88 4.41 11.04
CA ASN A 10 -2.83 4.71 12.47
C ASN A 10 -1.46 4.44 13.12
N THR A 11 -0.55 3.74 12.46
CA THR A 11 0.70 3.31 13.08
C THR A 11 1.84 4.28 12.80
N GLY A 12 2.13 5.14 13.77
CA GLY A 12 3.31 6.01 13.74
C GLY A 12 4.64 5.26 13.93
N ARG A 13 5.76 5.93 13.59
CA ARG A 13 7.12 5.33 13.55
C ARG A 13 7.49 4.51 14.78
N TRP A 14 7.31 5.11 15.96
CA TRP A 14 7.74 4.51 17.21
C TRP A 14 6.84 3.34 17.61
N ALA A 15 5.54 3.43 17.33
CA ALA A 15 4.61 2.32 17.52
C ALA A 15 4.97 1.15 16.61
N TRP A 16 5.35 1.43 15.36
CA TRP A 16 5.84 0.42 14.41
C TRP A 16 7.10 -0.27 14.93
N ILE A 17 8.15 0.49 15.28
CA ILE A 17 9.43 -0.05 15.79
C ILE A 17 9.20 -0.91 17.03
N ARG A 18 8.41 -0.41 17.99
CA ARG A 18 8.09 -1.18 19.21
C ARG A 18 7.39 -2.49 18.88
N SER A 19 6.48 -2.47 17.90
CA SER A 19 5.73 -3.66 17.50
C SER A 19 6.61 -4.72 16.86
N ILE A 20 7.49 -4.36 15.92
CA ILE A 20 8.37 -5.33 15.24
C ILE A 20 9.43 -5.91 16.19
N VAL A 21 9.96 -5.10 17.12
CA VAL A 21 10.87 -5.58 18.17
C VAL A 21 10.14 -6.54 19.11
N ALA A 22 8.92 -6.20 19.55
CA ALA A 22 8.12 -7.09 20.39
C ALA A 22 7.69 -8.38 19.67
N ALA A 23 7.69 -8.39 18.33
CA ALA A 23 7.44 -9.56 17.51
C ALA A 23 8.73 -10.35 17.20
N GLY A 24 9.85 -10.05 17.88
CA GLY A 24 11.11 -10.75 17.66
C GLY A 24 11.64 -10.60 16.23
N PHE A 25 11.36 -9.46 15.58
CA PHE A 25 11.66 -9.22 14.16
C PHE A 25 10.97 -10.18 13.19
N ASN A 26 9.84 -10.79 13.58
CA ASN A 26 8.97 -11.55 12.70
C ASN A 26 7.91 -10.64 12.05
N PRO A 27 7.99 -10.34 10.74
CA PRO A 27 7.04 -9.45 10.07
C PRO A 27 5.62 -10.01 10.04
N ALA A 28 5.44 -11.34 9.96
CA ALA A 28 4.12 -11.96 9.96
C ALA A 28 3.41 -11.76 11.29
N GLU A 29 4.12 -11.98 12.40
CA GLU A 29 3.57 -11.74 13.74
C GLU A 29 3.33 -10.25 14.00
N HIS A 30 4.25 -9.38 13.59
CA HIS A 30 4.08 -7.93 13.64
C HIS A 30 2.80 -7.48 12.93
N ASN A 31 2.60 -7.93 11.68
CA ASN A 31 1.44 -7.60 10.89
C ASN A 31 0.17 -8.15 11.54
N ALA A 32 0.14 -9.42 11.96
CA ALA A 32 -1.02 -10.01 12.63
C ALA A 32 -1.44 -9.21 13.88
N ARG A 33 -0.47 -8.76 14.69
CA ARG A 33 -0.73 -7.91 15.86
C ARG A 33 -1.32 -6.56 15.46
N LEU A 34 -0.80 -5.90 14.43
CA LEU A 34 -1.34 -4.61 13.97
C LEU A 34 -2.75 -4.78 13.37
N LEU A 35 -2.96 -5.78 12.51
CA LEU A 35 -4.25 -6.06 11.90
C LEU A 35 -5.33 -6.34 12.94
N SER A 36 -5.02 -7.11 13.98
CA SER A 36 -5.99 -7.48 15.03
C SER A 36 -6.63 -6.28 15.75
N ARG A 37 -5.97 -5.11 15.74
CA ARG A 37 -6.48 -3.88 16.37
C ARG A 37 -7.56 -3.20 15.55
N TYR A 38 -7.56 -3.41 14.24
CA TYR A 38 -8.46 -2.72 13.30
C TYR A 38 -9.41 -3.68 12.59
N GLN A 39 -9.19 -4.98 12.72
CA GLN A 39 -10.13 -6.00 12.31
C GLN A 39 -11.32 -6.02 13.28
N GLY A 40 -12.48 -5.59 12.78
CA GLY A 40 -13.74 -5.68 13.51
C GLY A 40 -14.23 -7.13 13.62
N ARG A 41 -15.23 -7.35 14.45
CA ARG A 41 -15.90 -8.66 14.58
C ARG A 41 -16.73 -8.99 13.34
N THR A 42 -17.11 -7.96 12.57
CA THR A 42 -17.77 -8.10 11.28
C THR A 42 -17.03 -7.32 10.17
N PRO A 43 -17.29 -7.63 8.89
CA PRO A 43 -16.78 -6.84 7.77
C PRO A 43 -17.20 -5.37 7.82
N GLU A 44 -18.41 -5.08 8.29
CA GLU A 44 -18.96 -3.71 8.42
C GLU A 44 -18.22 -2.93 9.51
N GLU A 45 -17.94 -3.57 10.66
CA GLU A 45 -17.11 -2.98 11.71
C GLU A 45 -15.69 -2.70 11.18
N THR A 46 -15.11 -3.63 10.41
CA THR A 46 -13.78 -3.44 9.79
C THR A 46 -13.78 -2.27 8.80
N LEU A 47 -14.84 -2.14 8.00
CA LEU A 47 -15.00 -1.05 7.05
C LEU A 47 -15.22 0.29 7.75
N ALA A 48 -15.96 0.31 8.87
CA ALA A 48 -16.13 1.51 9.69
C ALA A 48 -14.78 1.98 10.24
N ASN A 49 -13.99 1.09 10.83
CA ASN A 49 -12.64 1.40 11.32
C ASN A 49 -11.73 1.97 10.21
N PHE A 50 -11.85 1.45 8.98
CA PHE A 50 -11.13 2.00 7.83
C PHE A 50 -11.59 3.41 7.48
N ARG A 51 -12.89 3.66 7.41
CA ARG A 51 -13.45 4.99 7.13
C ARG A 51 -12.98 6.02 8.15
N ASP A 52 -12.98 5.67 9.43
CA ASP A 52 -12.49 6.53 10.52
C ASP A 52 -10.99 6.84 10.39
N SER A 53 -10.24 5.97 9.71
CA SER A 53 -8.80 6.15 9.48
C SER A 53 -8.47 7.06 8.30
N THR A 54 -9.42 7.35 7.40
CA THR A 54 -9.16 8.07 6.14
C THR A 54 -8.73 9.53 6.31
N THR A 55 -9.05 10.15 7.46
CA THR A 55 -8.65 11.53 7.77
C THR A 55 -7.32 11.61 8.52
N ILE A 56 -6.69 10.48 8.83
CA ILE A 56 -5.46 10.43 9.61
C ILE A 56 -4.27 10.69 8.69
N THR A 57 -3.46 11.69 9.06
CA THR A 57 -2.29 12.13 8.29
C THR A 57 -0.96 11.73 8.95
N ILE A 58 -0.94 10.62 9.68
CA ILE A 58 0.27 10.12 10.35
C ILE A 58 1.18 9.51 9.29
N ALA A 59 2.38 10.05 9.15
CA ALA A 59 3.45 9.46 8.35
C ALA A 59 4.54 8.94 9.29
N PRO A 60 4.74 7.61 9.41
CA PRO A 60 5.79 7.05 10.27
C PRO A 60 7.21 7.43 9.78
N THR A 61 7.38 7.77 8.50
CA THR A 61 8.62 8.28 7.95
C THR A 61 8.33 9.44 6.99
N LYS A 62 9.39 10.12 6.51
CA LYS A 62 9.25 11.09 5.41
C LYS A 62 9.16 10.41 4.02
N ASP A 63 9.01 9.09 3.98
CA ASP A 63 8.89 8.32 2.73
C ASP A 63 7.44 8.35 2.24
N TYR A 64 6.91 9.53 1.89
CA TYR A 64 5.55 9.68 1.38
C TYR A 64 5.24 8.80 0.14
N PRO A 65 6.19 8.55 -0.78
CA PRO A 65 5.97 7.58 -1.87
C PRO A 65 5.67 6.16 -1.37
N ALA A 66 6.20 5.76 -0.20
CA ALA A 66 5.86 4.48 0.40
C ALA A 66 4.40 4.46 0.89
N CYS A 67 3.95 5.55 1.54
CA CYS A 67 2.55 5.69 1.97
C CYS A 67 1.60 5.70 0.75
N LEU A 68 1.98 6.35 -0.34
CA LEU A 68 1.24 6.32 -1.59
C LEU A 68 1.20 4.89 -2.18
N GLY A 69 2.30 4.15 -2.07
CA GLY A 69 2.40 2.74 -2.45
C GLY A 69 1.41 1.86 -1.69
N GLU A 70 1.29 2.03 -0.36
CA GLU A 70 0.31 1.29 0.46
C GLU A 70 -1.13 1.51 -0.06
N VAL A 71 -1.49 2.74 -0.40
CA VAL A 71 -2.84 3.06 -0.91
C VAL A 71 -3.06 2.47 -2.31
N ILE A 72 -2.11 2.66 -3.22
CA ILE A 72 -2.25 2.22 -4.61
C ILE A 72 -2.27 0.70 -4.69
N VAL A 73 -1.27 0.01 -4.12
CA VAL A 73 -1.12 -1.44 -4.23
C VAL A 73 -2.29 -2.14 -3.54
N HIS A 74 -2.59 -1.80 -2.28
CA HIS A 74 -3.68 -2.45 -1.57
C HIS A 74 -5.07 -2.03 -2.06
N GLY A 75 -5.18 -0.87 -2.70
CA GLY A 75 -6.37 -0.49 -3.46
C GLY A 75 -6.62 -1.46 -4.63
N GLN A 76 -5.56 -1.81 -5.38
CA GLN A 76 -5.64 -2.81 -6.45
C GLN A 76 -5.96 -4.20 -5.90
N ASP A 77 -5.31 -4.63 -4.80
CA ASP A 77 -5.57 -5.92 -4.14
C ASP A 77 -7.05 -6.10 -3.74
N ILE A 78 -7.78 -5.00 -3.51
CA ILE A 78 -9.22 -5.00 -3.22
C ILE A 78 -10.06 -4.94 -4.50
N ALA A 79 -9.64 -4.11 -5.47
CA ALA A 79 -10.40 -3.83 -6.68
C ALA A 79 -10.41 -5.01 -7.66
N GLU A 80 -9.24 -5.63 -7.90
CA GLU A 80 -9.04 -6.73 -8.85
C GLU A 80 -10.00 -7.91 -8.60
N PRO A 81 -10.06 -8.55 -7.41
CA PRO A 81 -10.96 -9.67 -7.18
C PRO A 81 -12.45 -9.30 -7.23
N ARG A 82 -12.77 -8.00 -7.21
CA ARG A 82 -14.13 -7.48 -7.32
C ARG A 82 -14.50 -7.07 -8.74
N GLY A 83 -13.59 -7.18 -9.70
CA GLY A 83 -13.78 -6.71 -11.07
C GLY A 83 -13.94 -5.20 -11.17
N LEU A 84 -13.41 -4.44 -10.20
CA LEU A 84 -13.47 -2.98 -10.21
C LEU A 84 -12.22 -2.43 -10.93
N ALA A 85 -12.44 -1.52 -11.87
CA ALA A 85 -11.35 -0.78 -12.50
C ALA A 85 -10.94 0.38 -11.58
N LEU A 86 -9.83 0.20 -10.86
CA LEU A 86 -9.16 1.29 -10.14
C LEU A 86 -7.99 1.75 -11.00
N VAL A 87 -8.04 2.99 -11.51
CA VAL A 87 -6.98 3.57 -12.35
C VAL A 87 -6.32 4.72 -11.59
N PRO A 88 -5.17 4.49 -10.92
CA PRO A 88 -4.45 5.54 -10.24
C PRO A 88 -3.86 6.54 -11.24
N GLU A 89 -3.68 7.78 -10.83
CA GLU A 89 -3.07 8.80 -11.67
C GLU A 89 -1.64 8.38 -12.10
N ARG A 90 -1.30 8.60 -13.36
CA ARG A 90 0.01 8.21 -13.92
C ARG A 90 1.19 8.80 -13.13
N ALA A 91 1.08 10.05 -12.68
CA ALA A 91 2.12 10.71 -11.90
C ALA A 91 2.35 9.98 -10.56
N ALA A 92 1.27 9.57 -9.90
CA ALA A 92 1.31 8.81 -8.65
C ALA A 92 1.94 7.42 -8.85
N LEU A 93 1.58 6.72 -9.94
CA LEU A 93 2.18 5.43 -10.29
C LEU A 93 3.69 5.55 -10.54
N LEU A 94 4.12 6.56 -11.29
CA LEU A 94 5.54 6.79 -11.57
C LEU A 94 6.34 7.08 -10.30
N GLU A 95 5.76 7.82 -9.35
CA GLU A 95 6.41 8.12 -8.08
C GLU A 95 6.63 6.86 -7.23
N VAL A 96 5.59 6.02 -7.12
CA VAL A 96 5.69 4.73 -6.42
C VAL A 96 6.67 3.78 -7.12
N ALA A 97 6.61 3.69 -8.46
CA ALA A 97 7.50 2.84 -9.24
C ALA A 97 8.98 3.22 -9.07
N ARG A 98 9.29 4.53 -9.10
CA ARG A 98 10.65 5.03 -8.82
C ARG A 98 11.10 4.67 -7.41
N TYR A 99 10.23 4.83 -6.42
CA TYR A 99 10.56 4.49 -5.03
C TYR A 99 10.90 3.00 -4.87
N PHE A 100 10.05 2.11 -5.41
CA PHE A 100 10.26 0.66 -5.37
C PHE A 100 11.54 0.22 -6.11
N ALA A 101 11.87 0.87 -7.23
CA ALA A 101 13.08 0.57 -7.97
C ALA A 101 14.37 0.95 -7.22
N GLN A 102 14.30 1.89 -6.27
CA GLN A 102 15.47 2.42 -5.57
C GLN A 102 15.67 1.82 -4.18
N LYS A 103 14.59 1.33 -3.54
CA LYS A 103 14.60 0.97 -2.13
C LYS A 103 13.79 -0.31 -1.86
N ASP A 104 14.40 -1.21 -1.08
CA ASP A 104 13.66 -2.25 -0.37
C ASP A 104 13.03 -1.62 0.87
N PHE A 105 11.71 -1.77 1.01
CA PHE A 105 10.95 -1.15 2.11
C PHE A 105 10.16 -2.21 2.87
N ALA A 106 8.91 -2.46 2.49
CA ALA A 106 8.09 -3.55 3.04
C ALA A 106 8.36 -4.88 2.32
N VAL A 107 8.80 -4.79 1.07
CA VAL A 107 9.17 -5.93 0.21
C VAL A 107 10.53 -5.67 -0.45
N ASN A 108 11.14 -6.71 -1.00
CA ASN A 108 12.45 -6.69 -1.66
C ASN A 108 12.40 -6.11 -3.09
N SER A 109 11.62 -5.05 -3.30
CA SER A 109 11.30 -4.50 -4.62
C SER A 109 12.53 -4.07 -5.43
N ARG A 110 13.50 -3.39 -4.81
CA ARG A 110 14.73 -2.95 -5.49
C ARG A 110 15.59 -4.15 -5.84
N THR A 111 15.70 -5.09 -4.90
CA THR A 111 16.46 -6.32 -5.12
C THR A 111 15.89 -7.13 -6.28
N LEU A 112 14.55 -7.21 -6.40
CA LEU A 112 13.87 -7.93 -7.48
C LEU A 112 14.11 -7.32 -8.86
N VAL A 113 14.17 -5.99 -8.96
CA VAL A 113 14.36 -5.31 -10.26
C VAL A 113 15.81 -5.05 -10.62
N ASN A 114 16.76 -5.53 -9.80
CA ASN A 114 18.18 -5.32 -10.06
C ASN A 114 18.60 -6.01 -11.37
N GLY A 115 19.25 -5.24 -12.25
CA GLY A 115 19.66 -5.72 -13.58
C GLY A 115 18.55 -5.64 -14.65
N LEU A 116 17.36 -5.14 -14.30
CA LEU A 116 16.29 -4.88 -15.26
C LEU A 116 16.27 -3.40 -15.69
N LEU A 117 15.91 -3.16 -16.95
CA LEU A 117 15.52 -1.83 -17.43
C LEU A 117 14.01 -1.71 -17.33
N LEU A 118 13.52 -0.74 -16.56
CA LEU A 118 12.08 -0.45 -16.42
C LEU A 118 11.73 0.73 -17.33
N GLU A 119 10.86 0.48 -18.31
CA GLU A 119 10.34 1.51 -19.22
C GLU A 119 8.84 1.68 -19.04
N ALA A 120 8.38 2.94 -19.01
CA ALA A 120 6.97 3.27 -18.83
C ALA A 120 6.31 3.53 -20.18
N GLU A 121 5.70 2.52 -20.78
CA GLU A 121 4.92 2.71 -22.01
C GLU A 121 3.63 3.50 -21.74
N ALA A 122 3.28 4.40 -22.65
CA ALA A 122 1.97 5.04 -22.66
C ALA A 122 1.00 4.15 -23.43
N ALA A 123 0.03 3.54 -22.75
CA ALA A 123 -1.10 2.96 -23.45
C ALA A 123 -1.99 4.10 -23.94
N GLU A 124 -1.81 4.50 -25.19
CA GLU A 124 -2.73 5.41 -25.88
C GLU A 124 -3.96 4.59 -26.31
N GLU A 125 -5.15 5.00 -25.86
CA GLU A 125 -6.40 4.37 -26.29
C GLU A 125 -6.68 4.69 -27.76
N LEU A 126 -6.10 3.91 -28.68
CA LEU A 126 -6.51 3.88 -30.08
C LEU A 126 -7.86 3.16 -30.22
N ARG A 127 -8.96 3.88 -29.94
CA ARG A 127 -10.33 3.47 -30.30
C ARG A 127 -11.19 4.65 -30.77
N HIS A 128 -10.80 5.35 -31.84
CA HIS A 128 -11.74 5.89 -32.85
C HIS A 128 -11.01 6.68 -33.94
N CYS A 129 -10.49 6.00 -34.97
CA CYS A 129 -10.23 6.64 -36.26
C CYS A 129 -10.18 5.60 -37.39
N MET A 130 -11.20 4.74 -37.43
CA MET A 130 -11.58 3.97 -38.63
C MET A 130 -13.09 3.75 -38.57
N SER A 131 -13.85 4.78 -38.93
CA SER A 131 -15.20 4.67 -39.50
C SER A 131 -15.38 5.77 -40.54
#